data_AF-A0A552UHR7-F1
#
_entry.id   AF-A0A552UHR7-F1
#
_cell.length_a   1.000
_cell.length_b   1.000
_cell.length_c   1.000
_cell.angle_alpha   90.00
_cell.angle_beta   90.00
_cell.angle_gamma   90.00
#
_symmetry.space_group_name_H-M   'P 1'
#
loop_
_entity.id
_entity.type
_entity.pdbx_description
1 polymer ?
#
loop_
_entity_poly.entity_id
_entity_poly.type
_entity_poly.pdbx_seq_one_letter_code
_entity_poly.pdbx_strand_id
1 'polypeptide(L)'
;MRLDRLDPVSDRAQCCSVLAAGRRCSMLAKHHRKGGSVGVKPDEEIARQFEALIDDPKKTENHAQKFLEEHTEFLIPSWFQNHPMAMNSVISKFPIGPRTADFAYLMSDSATWILVLVEIESPHKKIFSGSSKHVKPTSAFEEALSQTHVWKEFFEEHPAEVRESVRPILVPSGRERNPLKLRRVLIIGRSADHDGNESRRKRMSTIEEDHKVKILTYDSLLGHYRRGQGEKRCVLSPRGTGFAIKRMDVFPTRTFAFVRPENLHVPPRFIAKLEAAGYQMKEWLANKPLMFGDKWATKPEGWDDGGMIDRVYGVAIDAVQKGRLKRAAK
;
A
#
# COMPACT_ATOMS: atom_id res chain seq x y z
N MET A 1 18.01 -66.52 -19.18
CA MET A 1 18.15 -65.61 -20.34
C MET A 1 17.51 -64.29 -19.93
N ARG A 2 18.28 -63.20 -19.98
CA ARG A 2 18.03 -61.87 -19.36
C ARG A 2 16.81 -61.15 -19.94
N LEU A 3 16.10 -60.36 -19.11
CA LEU A 3 16.10 -58.89 -19.18
C LEU A 3 15.28 -58.25 -18.06
N ASP A 4 15.77 -57.10 -17.62
CA ASP A 4 15.49 -56.35 -16.40
C ASP A 4 14.31 -55.36 -16.51
N ARG A 5 13.89 -54.94 -15.29
CA ARG A 5 13.21 -53.71 -14.83
C ARG A 5 12.93 -52.59 -15.86
N LEU A 6 11.72 -52.02 -15.74
CA LEU A 6 11.40 -50.65 -16.17
C LEU A 6 10.86 -49.84 -14.99
N ASP A 7 11.63 -48.81 -14.62
CA ASP A 7 11.21 -47.64 -13.83
C ASP A 7 10.53 -46.60 -14.74
N PRO A 8 9.63 -45.74 -14.24
CA PRO A 8 9.09 -44.60 -14.97
C PRO A 8 9.96 -43.34 -14.88
N VAL A 9 9.95 -42.64 -16.01
CA VAL A 9 10.80 -41.55 -16.49
C VAL A 9 10.58 -40.21 -15.76
N SER A 10 11.69 -39.56 -15.42
CA SER A 10 11.83 -38.12 -15.22
C SER A 10 12.14 -37.40 -16.55
N ASP A 11 11.71 -36.14 -16.69
CA ASP A 11 12.58 -34.98 -16.97
C ASP A 11 12.01 -33.94 -17.98
N ARG A 12 12.37 -32.67 -17.71
CA ARG A 12 12.49 -31.45 -18.55
C ARG A 12 11.25 -30.86 -19.25
N ALA A 13 10.91 -29.58 -19.04
CA ALA A 13 11.63 -28.32 -19.30
C ALA A 13 11.85 -28.03 -20.80
N GLN A 14 10.97 -27.18 -21.36
CA GLN A 14 11.19 -26.50 -22.63
C GLN A 14 10.30 -25.24 -22.70
N CYS A 15 10.91 -24.05 -22.67
CA CYS A 15 10.37 -22.93 -23.46
C CYS A 15 11.46 -21.90 -23.79
N CYS A 16 11.74 -21.84 -25.10
CA CYS A 16 12.16 -20.69 -25.91
C CYS A 16 13.52 -20.02 -25.67
N SER A 17 14.46 -20.43 -26.50
CA SER A 17 15.58 -19.62 -27.02
C SER A 17 15.23 -18.93 -28.35
N VAL A 18 15.95 -17.84 -28.64
CA VAL A 18 16.25 -17.14 -29.93
C VAL A 18 15.72 -15.69 -29.85
N LEU A 19 16.54 -14.67 -29.59
CA LEU A 19 17.55 -14.11 -30.51
C LEU A 19 18.75 -13.50 -29.75
N ALA A 20 19.95 -13.86 -30.19
CA ALA A 20 21.20 -13.17 -29.85
C ALA A 20 21.56 -12.19 -30.98
N ALA A 21 21.83 -10.93 -30.64
CA ALA A 21 22.70 -10.05 -31.42
C ALA A 21 23.37 -9.08 -30.44
N GLY A 22 24.68 -9.23 -30.27
CA GLY A 22 25.47 -8.57 -29.25
C GLY A 22 25.56 -7.05 -29.41
N ARG A 23 25.66 -6.39 -28.26
CA ARG A 23 26.56 -5.24 -28.07
C ARG A 23 26.94 -5.19 -26.59
N ARG A 24 28.24 -5.29 -26.32
CA ARG A 24 28.83 -5.05 -25.01
C ARG A 24 28.52 -3.61 -24.61
N CYS A 25 28.03 -3.41 -23.39
CA CYS A 25 28.20 -2.15 -22.69
C CYS A 25 28.74 -2.47 -21.30
N SER A 26 30.06 -2.61 -21.23
CA SER A 26 30.84 -2.48 -20.01
C SER A 26 30.79 -1.03 -19.53
N MET A 27 30.78 -0.85 -18.21
CA MET A 27 30.77 0.41 -17.45
C MET A 27 29.39 1.01 -17.16
N LEU A 28 28.79 0.57 -16.06
CA LEU A 28 28.21 1.49 -15.10
C LEU A 28 28.71 1.09 -13.70
N ALA A 29 29.55 1.97 -13.18
CA ALA A 29 30.23 1.83 -11.91
C ALA A 29 29.26 1.53 -10.77
N LYS A 30 29.69 0.64 -9.87
CA LYS A 30 29.14 0.45 -8.54
C LYS A 30 29.13 1.81 -7.82
N HIS A 31 28.01 2.51 -7.85
CA HIS A 31 27.66 3.47 -6.81
C HIS A 31 26.80 2.75 -5.79
N HIS A 32 27.46 2.04 -4.88
CA HIS A 32 26.92 1.82 -3.56
C HIS A 32 26.63 3.19 -2.95
N ARG A 33 25.40 3.68 -3.10
CA ARG A 33 24.87 4.68 -2.17
C ARG A 33 24.80 3.99 -0.81
N LYS A 34 25.84 4.18 0.00
CA LYS A 34 25.70 4.22 1.45
C LYS A 34 24.83 5.44 1.79
N GLY A 35 23.54 5.36 1.47
CA GLY A 35 22.51 6.23 2.00
C GLY A 35 21.75 5.38 2.99
N GLY A 36 22.23 5.28 4.22
CA GLY A 36 21.34 4.91 5.31
C GLY A 36 20.21 5.93 5.28
N SER A 37 18.97 5.47 5.05
CA SER A 37 17.84 6.30 5.41
C SER A 37 18.06 6.61 6.89
N VAL A 38 18.25 7.89 7.21
CA VAL A 38 18.11 8.35 8.58
C VAL A 38 16.61 8.20 8.87
N GLY A 39 16.20 6.97 9.16
CA GLY A 39 14.85 6.70 9.63
C GLY A 39 14.66 7.58 10.85
N VAL A 40 13.57 8.34 10.87
CA VAL A 40 13.14 9.03 12.09
C VAL A 40 13.16 7.97 13.18
N LYS A 41 13.95 8.21 14.24
CA LYS A 41 14.01 7.26 15.35
C LYS A 41 12.58 7.06 15.86
N PRO A 42 12.13 5.80 15.99
CA PRO A 42 10.81 5.51 16.54
C PRO A 42 10.65 6.21 17.90
N ASP A 43 9.47 6.75 18.13
CA ASP A 43 9.13 7.35 19.41
C ASP A 43 8.74 6.23 20.38
N GLU A 44 9.60 5.96 21.36
CA GLU A 44 9.36 4.87 22.31
C GLU A 44 8.10 5.10 23.16
N GLU A 45 7.65 6.35 23.31
CA GLU A 45 6.39 6.63 24.01
C GLU A 45 5.20 6.11 23.20
N ILE A 46 5.20 6.31 21.88
CA ILE A 46 4.16 5.75 20.98
C ILE A 46 4.24 4.22 20.99
N ALA A 47 5.45 3.63 20.99
CA ALA A 47 5.62 2.18 21.10
C ALA A 47 5.01 1.63 22.40
N ARG A 48 5.25 2.29 23.54
CA ARG A 48 4.66 1.92 24.84
C ARG A 48 3.15 2.08 24.87
N GLN A 49 2.60 3.11 24.23
CA GLN A 49 1.15 3.29 24.12
C GLN A 49 0.52 2.16 23.31
N PHE A 50 1.18 1.72 22.23
CA PHE A 50 0.73 0.56 21.46
C PHE A 50 0.82 -0.73 22.25
N GLU A 51 1.91 -0.95 22.99
CA GLU A 51 2.09 -2.12 23.85
C GLU A 51 1.00 -2.19 24.94
N ALA A 52 0.74 -1.09 25.63
CA ALA A 52 -0.35 -1.00 26.60
C ALA A 52 -1.73 -1.24 25.97
N LEU A 53 -1.95 -0.79 24.73
CA LEU A 53 -3.19 -1.03 24.00
C LEU A 53 -3.40 -2.52 23.70
N ILE A 54 -2.36 -3.24 23.28
CA ILE A 54 -2.47 -4.64 22.86
C ILE A 54 -2.42 -5.63 24.04
N ASP A 55 -1.95 -5.18 25.20
CA ASP A 55 -1.94 -5.95 26.45
C ASP A 55 -3.25 -5.83 27.25
N ASP A 56 -4.03 -4.76 27.06
CA ASP A 56 -5.27 -4.55 27.79
C ASP A 56 -6.44 -5.36 27.18
N PRO A 57 -7.00 -6.37 27.90
CA PRO A 57 -8.09 -7.20 27.41
C PRO A 57 -9.42 -6.45 27.26
N LYS A 58 -9.54 -5.24 27.81
CA LYS A 58 -10.72 -4.39 27.63
C LYS A 58 -10.68 -3.60 26.33
N LYS A 59 -9.53 -3.55 25.64
CA LYS A 59 -9.38 -2.86 24.36
C LYS A 59 -9.93 -3.74 23.24
N THR A 60 -10.66 -3.10 22.36
CA THR A 60 -11.36 -3.72 21.24
C THR A 60 -10.67 -3.40 19.92
N GLU A 61 -11.08 -4.07 18.84
CA GLU A 61 -10.64 -3.75 17.47
C GLU A 61 -10.83 -2.28 17.11
N ASN A 62 -11.89 -1.62 17.59
CA ASN A 62 -12.09 -0.19 17.38
C ASN A 62 -11.00 0.68 18.02
N HIS A 63 -10.44 0.25 19.16
CA HIS A 63 -9.32 0.95 19.78
C HIS A 63 -8.04 0.76 18.95
N ALA A 64 -7.79 -0.45 18.45
CA ALA A 64 -6.70 -0.73 17.52
C ALA A 64 -6.84 0.09 16.22
N GLN A 65 -8.03 0.12 15.62
CA GLN A 65 -8.35 0.94 14.44
C GLN A 65 -7.96 2.40 14.67
N LYS A 66 -8.45 2.99 15.76
CA LYS A 66 -8.18 4.41 16.07
C LYS A 66 -6.69 4.68 16.23
N PHE A 67 -5.98 3.81 16.96
CA PHE A 67 -4.55 3.94 17.15
C PHE A 67 -3.78 3.86 15.82
N LEU A 68 -4.11 2.89 14.97
CA LEU A 68 -3.45 2.70 13.67
C LEU A 68 -3.77 3.83 12.67
N GLU A 69 -4.94 4.47 12.78
CA GLU A 69 -5.23 5.70 12.05
C GLU A 69 -4.42 6.91 12.55
N GLU A 70 -4.10 6.96 13.84
CA GLU A 70 -3.27 7.99 14.47
C GLU A 70 -1.77 7.79 14.19
N HIS A 71 -1.37 6.52 14.06
CA HIS A 71 0.01 6.07 13.94
C HIS A 71 0.17 5.15 12.73
N THR A 72 -0.11 5.69 11.54
CA THR A 72 -0.05 4.94 10.26
C THR A 72 1.30 4.28 9.98
N GLU A 73 2.38 4.71 10.63
CA GLU A 73 3.68 4.09 10.55
C GLU A 73 3.73 2.63 11.06
N PHE A 74 2.71 2.17 11.80
CA PHE A 74 2.57 0.75 12.17
C PHE A 74 2.01 -0.13 11.04
N LEU A 75 1.25 0.43 10.10
CA LEU A 75 0.43 -0.36 9.16
C LEU A 75 1.24 -1.03 8.04
N ILE A 76 2.45 -0.56 7.76
CA ILE A 76 3.16 -0.89 6.53
C ILE A 76 4.45 -1.62 6.86
N PRO A 77 4.46 -2.96 6.78
CA PRO A 77 5.68 -3.71 7.01
C PRO A 77 6.62 -3.62 5.79
N SER A 78 7.92 -3.70 6.08
CA SER A 78 9.05 -3.44 5.17
C SER A 78 9.15 -4.31 3.91
N TRP A 79 8.37 -5.38 3.75
CA TRP A 79 8.48 -6.28 2.59
C TRP A 79 7.76 -5.77 1.33
N PHE A 80 7.05 -4.64 1.42
CA PHE A 80 6.43 -3.94 0.28
C PHE A 80 7.33 -2.88 -0.37
N GLN A 81 8.57 -2.74 0.10
CA GLN A 81 9.44 -1.57 -0.07
C GLN A 81 9.96 -1.23 -1.48
N ASN A 82 9.60 -1.97 -2.53
CA ASN A 82 10.04 -1.61 -3.88
C ASN A 82 9.08 -0.66 -4.61
N HIS A 83 7.91 -0.36 -4.02
CA HIS A 83 6.87 0.42 -4.68
C HIS A 83 6.36 1.55 -3.77
N PRO A 84 6.42 2.82 -4.21
CA PRO A 84 5.84 3.91 -3.46
C PRO A 84 4.32 3.75 -3.39
N MET A 85 3.75 4.07 -2.23
CA MET A 85 2.30 4.17 -2.11
C MET A 85 1.77 5.32 -2.94
N ALA A 86 0.61 5.10 -3.55
CA ALA A 86 -0.14 6.17 -4.16
C ALA A 86 -0.42 7.24 -3.11
N MET A 87 -0.15 8.50 -3.45
CA MET A 87 -0.62 9.67 -2.70
C MET A 87 -0.12 9.78 -1.26
N ASN A 88 0.86 8.97 -0.85
CA ASN A 88 1.34 8.92 0.53
C ASN A 88 0.17 8.72 1.54
N SER A 89 -0.81 7.87 1.19
CA SER A 89 -2.07 7.77 1.95
C SER A 89 -2.56 6.34 2.15
N VAL A 90 -3.22 6.11 3.29
CA VAL A 90 -4.06 4.93 3.56
C VAL A 90 -5.53 5.33 3.55
N ILE A 91 -6.43 4.41 3.22
CA ILE A 91 -7.87 4.59 3.28
C ILE A 91 -8.40 3.81 4.48
N SER A 92 -9.10 4.48 5.37
CA SER A 92 -9.78 3.89 6.52
C SER A 92 -11.18 3.42 6.12
N LYS A 93 -11.58 2.22 6.56
CA LYS A 93 -12.91 1.64 6.36
C LYS A 93 -13.33 1.65 4.88
N PHE A 94 -12.57 0.92 4.05
CA PHE A 94 -12.78 0.86 2.60
C PHE A 94 -13.88 -0.15 2.23
N PRO A 95 -14.99 0.29 1.60
CA PRO A 95 -16.02 -0.61 1.10
C PRO A 95 -15.49 -1.50 -0.03
N ILE A 96 -15.81 -2.79 0.04
CA ILE A 96 -15.60 -3.75 -1.05
C ILE A 96 -16.78 -4.71 -1.08
N GLY A 97 -17.67 -4.47 -2.04
CA GLY A 97 -18.95 -5.17 -2.14
C GLY A 97 -19.78 -5.02 -0.85
N PRO A 98 -20.30 -6.12 -0.28
CA PRO A 98 -21.11 -6.07 0.94
C PRO A 98 -20.28 -5.93 2.22
N ARG A 99 -18.94 -5.90 2.12
CA ARG A 99 -18.03 -5.84 3.27
C ARG A 99 -17.23 -4.54 3.27
N THR A 100 -16.55 -4.30 4.38
CA THR A 100 -15.66 -3.16 4.55
C THR A 100 -14.34 -3.68 5.10
N ALA A 101 -13.23 -3.37 4.43
CA ALA A 101 -11.90 -3.61 4.97
C ALA A 101 -11.52 -2.49 5.94
N ASP A 102 -10.85 -2.82 7.03
CA ASP A 102 -10.42 -1.85 8.04
C ASP A 102 -9.48 -0.77 7.48
N PHE A 103 -8.55 -1.20 6.64
CA PHE A 103 -7.75 -0.31 5.82
C PHE A 103 -7.62 -0.81 4.38
N ALA A 104 -7.40 0.13 3.47
CA ALA A 104 -6.92 -0.14 2.13
C ALA A 104 -5.80 0.82 1.75
N TYR A 105 -4.91 0.39 0.87
CA TYR A 105 -3.96 1.28 0.24
C TYR A 105 -3.53 0.79 -1.13
N LEU A 106 -3.11 1.73 -1.96
CA LEU A 106 -2.60 1.44 -3.29
C LEU A 106 -1.08 1.57 -3.31
N MET A 107 -0.45 0.62 -3.97
CA MET A 107 0.93 0.73 -4.42
C MET A 107 0.97 0.59 -5.93
N SER A 108 2.01 1.15 -6.53
CA SER A 108 2.22 0.99 -7.97
C SER A 108 3.69 0.73 -8.27
N ASP A 109 3.90 -0.11 -9.27
CA ASP A 109 5.12 -0.09 -10.07
C ASP A 109 4.84 0.56 -11.44
N SER A 110 5.76 0.45 -12.39
CA SER A 110 5.58 1.01 -13.73
C SER A 110 4.46 0.34 -14.54
N ALA A 111 4.09 -0.90 -14.22
CA ALA A 111 3.24 -1.77 -15.03
C ALA A 111 1.98 -2.26 -14.31
N THR A 112 1.84 -2.09 -12.99
CA THR A 112 0.76 -2.69 -12.20
C THR A 112 0.40 -1.81 -11.00
N TRP A 113 -0.90 -1.79 -10.71
CA TRP A 113 -1.45 -1.33 -9.44
C TRP A 113 -1.69 -2.51 -8.51
N ILE A 114 -1.42 -2.32 -7.23
CA ILE A 114 -1.71 -3.30 -6.19
C ILE A 114 -2.61 -2.62 -5.16
N LEU A 115 -3.86 -3.09 -5.09
CA LEU A 115 -4.76 -2.79 -3.99
C LEU A 115 -4.45 -3.75 -2.85
N VAL A 116 -4.03 -3.21 -1.71
CA VAL A 116 -3.92 -3.97 -0.47
C VAL A 116 -5.12 -3.69 0.39
N LEU A 117 -5.78 -4.74 0.84
CA LEU A 117 -6.84 -4.69 1.84
C LEU A 117 -6.34 -5.29 3.14
N VAL A 118 -6.65 -4.64 4.25
CA VAL A 118 -6.20 -5.03 5.59
C VAL A 118 -7.43 -5.24 6.46
N GLU A 119 -7.52 -6.42 7.07
CA GLU A 119 -8.41 -6.69 8.20
C GLU A 119 -7.61 -6.63 9.50
N ILE A 120 -8.19 -6.02 10.53
CA ILE A 120 -7.68 -6.07 11.89
C ILE A 120 -8.64 -6.84 12.77
N GLU A 121 -8.07 -7.69 13.60
CA GLU A 121 -8.78 -8.52 14.56
C GLU A 121 -8.20 -8.31 15.95
N SER A 122 -8.90 -8.73 16.99
CA SER A 122 -8.40 -8.52 18.36
C SER A 122 -6.99 -9.11 18.58
N PRO A 123 -6.09 -8.39 19.30
CA PRO A 123 -4.81 -8.95 19.72
C PRO A 123 -4.97 -10.16 20.64
N HIS A 124 -6.13 -10.32 21.27
CA HIS A 124 -6.42 -11.41 22.21
C HIS A 124 -7.05 -12.65 21.54
N LYS A 125 -7.31 -12.61 20.23
CA LYS A 125 -7.77 -13.80 19.48
C LYS A 125 -6.60 -14.78 19.32
N LYS A 126 -6.81 -16.01 19.77
CA LYS A 126 -5.86 -17.11 19.54
C LYS A 126 -5.92 -17.54 18.08
N ILE A 127 -4.75 -17.75 17.48
CA ILE A 127 -4.61 -18.23 16.10
C ILE A 127 -4.68 -19.75 16.08
N PHE A 128 -3.98 -20.41 17.01
CA PHE A 128 -3.88 -21.86 17.07
C PHE A 128 -4.41 -22.42 18.38
N SER A 129 -4.98 -23.61 18.28
CA SER A 129 -5.33 -24.50 19.38
C SER A 129 -4.59 -25.84 19.23
N GLY A 130 -4.66 -26.66 20.28
CA GLY A 130 -4.02 -27.97 20.29
C GLY A 130 -2.52 -27.94 20.60
N SER A 131 -1.94 -29.14 20.64
CA SER A 131 -0.53 -29.37 20.96
C SER A 131 0.38 -29.15 19.75
N SER A 132 1.70 -29.16 19.97
CA SER A 132 2.69 -29.09 18.88
C SER A 132 2.54 -30.21 17.85
N LYS A 133 2.02 -31.38 18.25
CA LYS A 133 1.76 -32.52 17.34
C LYS A 133 0.47 -32.37 16.53
N HIS A 134 -0.49 -31.58 17.03
CA HIS A 134 -1.80 -31.37 16.40
C HIS A 134 -2.16 -29.88 16.43
N VAL A 135 -1.43 -29.10 15.63
CA VAL A 135 -1.69 -27.68 15.46
C VAL A 135 -2.96 -27.49 14.63
N LYS A 136 -4.01 -26.93 15.24
CA LYS A 136 -5.27 -26.62 14.57
C LYS A 136 -5.53 -25.11 14.62
N PRO A 137 -5.88 -24.47 13.50
CA PRO A 137 -6.43 -23.12 13.54
C PRO A 137 -7.64 -23.06 14.48
N THR A 138 -7.87 -21.92 15.12
CA THR A 138 -9.10 -21.69 15.89
C THR A 138 -10.23 -21.27 14.95
N SER A 139 -11.48 -21.48 15.37
CA SER A 139 -12.65 -21.00 14.63
C SER A 139 -12.63 -19.48 14.43
N ALA A 140 -12.21 -18.72 15.44
CA ALA A 140 -12.10 -17.26 15.34
C ALA A 140 -11.08 -16.81 14.30
N PHE A 141 -9.97 -17.53 14.16
CA PHE A 141 -8.98 -17.25 13.11
C PHE A 141 -9.48 -17.67 11.73
N GLU A 142 -10.19 -18.80 11.63
CA GLU A 142 -10.80 -19.24 10.37
C GLU A 142 -11.88 -18.28 9.89
N GLU A 143 -12.69 -17.72 10.79
CA GLU A 143 -13.69 -16.69 10.49
C GLU A 143 -13.04 -15.42 9.96
N ALA A 144 -11.99 -14.92 10.63
CA ALA A 144 -11.22 -13.77 10.17
C ALA A 144 -10.57 -14.00 8.80
N LEU A 145 -10.04 -15.20 8.56
CA LEU A 145 -9.47 -15.57 7.27
C LEU A 145 -10.55 -15.61 6.17
N SER A 146 -11.72 -16.18 6.47
CA SER A 146 -12.88 -16.24 5.58
C SER A 146 -13.37 -14.85 5.19
N GLN A 147 -13.39 -13.90 6.13
CA GLN A 147 -13.75 -12.51 5.86
C GLN A 147 -12.84 -11.90 4.77
N THR A 148 -11.54 -12.17 4.79
CA THR A 148 -10.64 -11.73 3.71
C THR A 148 -10.91 -12.44 2.38
N HIS A 149 -11.49 -13.64 2.38
CA HIS A 149 -11.81 -14.39 1.15
C HIS A 149 -12.97 -13.76 0.40
N VAL A 150 -13.99 -13.27 1.11
CA VAL A 150 -15.15 -12.56 0.53
C VAL A 150 -14.69 -11.38 -0.34
N TRP A 151 -13.61 -10.68 0.06
CA TRP A 151 -13.05 -9.59 -0.74
C TRP A 151 -12.39 -10.07 -2.03
N LYS A 152 -11.76 -11.25 -1.99
CA LYS A 152 -11.13 -11.85 -3.17
C LYS A 152 -12.19 -12.26 -4.18
N GLU A 153 -13.24 -12.94 -3.72
CA GLU A 153 -14.40 -13.31 -4.55
C GLU A 153 -14.99 -12.06 -5.21
N PHE A 154 -15.32 -11.04 -4.42
CA PHE A 154 -15.87 -9.80 -4.95
C PHE A 154 -14.93 -9.10 -5.94
N PHE A 155 -13.62 -9.08 -5.68
CA PHE A 155 -12.63 -8.49 -6.59
C PHE A 155 -12.58 -9.20 -7.95
N GLU A 156 -12.72 -10.52 -7.96
CA GLU A 156 -12.67 -11.34 -9.17
C GLU A 156 -13.98 -11.29 -9.96
N GLU A 157 -15.12 -11.24 -9.26
CA GLU A 157 -16.45 -11.15 -9.86
C GLU A 157 -16.80 -9.74 -10.34
N HIS A 158 -16.32 -8.70 -9.65
CA HIS A 158 -16.66 -7.30 -9.92
C HIS A 158 -15.41 -6.39 -10.15
N PRO A 159 -14.47 -6.76 -11.03
CA PRO A 159 -13.19 -6.03 -11.18
C PRO A 159 -13.37 -4.58 -11.67
N ALA A 160 -14.41 -4.31 -12.46
CA ALA A 160 -14.72 -2.96 -12.92
C ALA A 160 -15.22 -2.06 -11.78
N GLU A 161 -16.08 -2.59 -10.91
CA GLU A 161 -16.60 -1.85 -9.76
C GLU A 161 -15.50 -1.52 -8.75
N VAL A 162 -14.65 -2.50 -8.43
CA VAL A 162 -13.49 -2.26 -7.57
C VAL A 162 -12.53 -1.26 -8.20
N ARG A 163 -12.32 -1.32 -9.51
CA ARG A 163 -11.47 -0.34 -10.19
C ARG A 163 -12.07 1.06 -10.08
N GLU A 164 -13.37 1.23 -10.29
CA GLU A 164 -14.01 2.54 -10.19
C GLU A 164 -13.95 3.11 -8.77
N SER A 165 -14.08 2.28 -7.73
CA SER A 165 -14.00 2.74 -6.34
C SER A 165 -12.61 3.30 -5.97
N VAL A 166 -11.54 2.84 -6.62
CA VAL A 166 -10.17 3.35 -6.42
C VAL A 166 -9.68 4.30 -7.52
N ARG A 167 -10.40 4.41 -8.64
CA ARG A 167 -10.05 5.25 -9.79
C ARG A 167 -9.64 6.68 -9.43
N PRO A 168 -10.30 7.38 -8.49
CA PRO A 168 -9.95 8.74 -8.08
C PRO A 168 -8.49 8.94 -7.65
N ILE A 169 -7.81 7.86 -7.24
CA ILE A 169 -6.42 7.88 -6.76
C ILE A 169 -5.48 6.96 -7.58
N LEU A 170 -5.92 6.43 -8.73
CA LEU A 170 -5.07 5.72 -9.69
C LEU A 170 -4.26 6.72 -10.55
N VAL A 171 -3.32 7.42 -9.91
CA VAL A 171 -2.55 8.52 -10.50
C VAL A 171 -1.04 8.21 -10.52
N PRO A 172 -0.24 8.76 -11.45
CA PRO A 172 -0.59 9.77 -12.46
C PRO A 172 -1.37 9.22 -13.65
N SER A 173 -2.04 10.12 -14.38
CA SER A 173 -2.76 9.80 -15.62
C SER A 173 -1.84 9.12 -16.65
N GLY A 174 -2.39 8.16 -17.39
CA GLY A 174 -1.69 7.20 -18.25
C GLY A 174 -1.45 5.85 -17.58
N ARG A 175 -1.42 5.77 -16.24
CA ARG A 175 -1.25 4.50 -15.49
C ARG A 175 -2.55 3.91 -14.99
N GLU A 176 -3.68 4.60 -15.07
CA GLU A 176 -4.97 4.11 -14.61
C GLU A 176 -5.39 2.81 -15.32
N ARG A 177 -4.89 2.58 -16.54
CA ARG A 177 -5.16 1.36 -17.33
C ARG A 177 -4.31 0.17 -16.93
N ASN A 178 -3.28 0.36 -16.12
CA ASN A 178 -2.44 -0.75 -15.66
C ASN A 178 -3.30 -1.77 -14.90
N PRO A 179 -3.02 -3.07 -15.03
CA PRO A 179 -3.69 -4.12 -14.27
C PRO A 179 -3.73 -3.78 -12.77
N LEU A 180 -4.91 -3.98 -12.18
CA LEU A 180 -5.10 -3.87 -10.74
C LEU A 180 -5.04 -5.28 -10.17
N LYS A 181 -4.16 -5.51 -9.20
CA LYS A 181 -4.02 -6.77 -8.47
C LYS A 181 -4.47 -6.59 -7.03
N LEU A 182 -5.01 -7.64 -6.45
CA LEU A 182 -5.37 -7.67 -5.04
C LEU A 182 -4.26 -8.32 -4.20
N ARG A 183 -3.98 -7.73 -3.03
CA ARG A 183 -3.30 -8.39 -1.92
C ARG A 183 -4.11 -8.19 -0.64
N ARG A 184 -4.01 -9.14 0.27
CA ARG A 184 -4.77 -9.15 1.52
C ARG A 184 -3.84 -9.33 2.69
N VAL A 185 -4.11 -8.60 3.75
CA VAL A 185 -3.39 -8.64 5.01
C VAL A 185 -4.40 -8.88 6.13
N LEU A 186 -4.09 -9.78 7.04
CA LEU A 186 -4.83 -10.03 8.27
C LEU A 186 -3.91 -9.73 9.45
N ILE A 187 -4.29 -8.78 10.30
CA ILE A 187 -3.60 -8.46 11.56
C ILE A 187 -4.40 -9.09 12.70
N ILE A 188 -3.84 -10.09 13.37
CA ILE A 188 -4.55 -10.86 14.40
C ILE A 188 -3.59 -11.39 15.46
N GLY A 189 -4.04 -11.40 16.71
CA GLY A 189 -3.37 -12.13 17.79
C GLY A 189 -1.98 -11.60 18.18
N ARG A 190 -1.29 -12.40 18.99
CA ARG A 190 0.08 -12.15 19.47
C ARG A 190 1.07 -13.18 18.93
N SER A 191 2.30 -12.74 18.74
CA SER A 191 3.46 -13.56 18.35
C SER A 191 3.71 -14.74 19.28
N ALA A 192 3.45 -14.57 20.58
CA ALA A 192 3.57 -15.62 21.59
C ALA A 192 2.75 -16.89 21.27
N ASP A 193 1.71 -16.79 20.44
CA ASP A 193 0.93 -17.95 20.02
C ASP A 193 1.67 -18.86 19.02
N HIS A 194 2.74 -18.41 18.36
CA HIS A 194 3.47 -19.23 17.39
C HIS A 194 5.01 -19.11 17.39
N ASP A 195 5.62 -18.01 17.81
CA ASP A 195 7.07 -17.79 17.65
C ASP A 195 7.93 -18.83 18.38
N GLY A 196 7.49 -19.31 19.54
CA GLY A 196 8.15 -20.38 20.30
C GLY A 196 7.87 -21.81 19.81
N ASN A 197 7.11 -21.98 18.73
CA ASN A 197 6.65 -23.29 18.26
C ASN A 197 6.81 -23.44 16.73
N GLU A 198 7.83 -24.19 16.31
CA GLU A 198 8.13 -24.40 14.89
C GLU A 198 6.97 -24.97 14.09
N SER A 199 6.21 -25.93 14.64
CA SER A 199 5.05 -26.51 13.97
C SER A 199 3.97 -25.46 13.70
N ARG A 200 3.76 -24.53 14.64
CA ARG A 200 2.81 -23.41 14.47
C ARG A 200 3.33 -22.39 13.44
N ARG A 201 4.62 -22.04 13.46
CA ARG A 201 5.22 -21.17 12.43
C ARG A 201 5.09 -21.77 11.03
N LYS A 202 5.39 -23.06 10.88
CA LYS A 202 5.25 -23.78 9.60
C LYS A 202 3.79 -23.79 9.15
N ARG A 203 2.85 -24.08 10.07
CA ARG A 203 1.42 -24.06 9.76
C ARG A 203 0.93 -22.68 9.33
N MET A 204 1.37 -21.62 10.00
CA MET A 204 1.10 -20.23 9.61
C MET A 204 1.58 -19.96 8.17
N SER A 205 2.83 -20.30 7.86
CA SER A 205 3.40 -20.12 6.53
C SER A 205 2.62 -20.88 5.44
N THR A 206 2.17 -22.11 5.72
CA THR A 206 1.33 -22.87 4.78
C THR A 206 -0.01 -22.18 4.55
N ILE A 207 -0.66 -21.69 5.60
CA ILE A 207 -1.94 -20.96 5.47
C ILE A 207 -1.76 -19.68 4.66
N GLU A 208 -0.69 -18.90 4.89
CA GLU A 208 -0.38 -17.71 4.09
C GLU A 208 -0.22 -18.04 2.60
N GLU A 209 0.48 -19.14 2.29
CA GLU A 209 0.73 -19.58 0.91
C GLU A 209 -0.52 -20.12 0.22
N ASP A 210 -1.27 -21.00 0.88
CA ASP A 210 -2.48 -21.63 0.35
C ASP A 210 -3.56 -20.58 0.09
N HIS A 211 -3.76 -19.69 1.06
CA HIS A 211 -4.80 -18.67 0.96
C HIS A 211 -4.32 -17.40 0.27
N LYS A 212 -3.04 -17.25 -0.10
CA LYS A 212 -2.48 -16.00 -0.68
C LYS A 212 -2.86 -14.76 0.13
N VAL A 213 -2.62 -14.83 1.44
CA VAL A 213 -2.86 -13.77 2.43
C VAL A 213 -1.61 -13.58 3.25
N LYS A 214 -1.31 -12.34 3.67
CA LYS A 214 -0.27 -12.09 4.66
C LYS A 214 -0.90 -12.00 6.03
N ILE A 215 -0.36 -12.71 6.99
CA ILE A 215 -0.79 -12.70 8.38
C ILE A 215 0.28 -12.01 9.21
N LEU A 216 -0.14 -11.05 10.03
CA LEU A 216 0.71 -10.29 10.93
C LEU A 216 0.13 -10.36 12.34
N THR A 217 1.00 -10.37 13.33
CA THR A 217 0.58 -10.17 14.73
C THR A 217 0.81 -8.73 15.13
N TYR A 218 0.17 -8.30 16.22
CA TYR A 218 0.40 -6.95 16.75
C TYR A 218 1.87 -6.74 17.15
N ASP A 219 2.54 -7.77 17.69
CA ASP A 219 3.97 -7.68 18.03
C ASP A 219 4.83 -7.52 16.77
N SER A 220 4.42 -8.08 15.63
CA SER A 220 5.09 -7.85 14.35
C SER A 220 5.04 -6.37 13.96
N LEU A 221 3.87 -5.71 14.11
CA LEU A 221 3.72 -4.28 13.84
C LEU A 221 4.59 -3.44 14.77
N LEU A 222 4.57 -3.76 16.07
CA LEU A 222 5.41 -3.09 17.08
C LEU A 222 6.91 -3.25 16.77
N GLY A 223 7.32 -4.45 16.38
CA GLY A 223 8.70 -4.72 15.95
C GLY A 223 9.10 -3.93 14.70
N HIS A 224 8.21 -3.80 13.71
CA HIS A 224 8.46 -2.97 12.52
C HIS A 224 8.59 -1.49 12.88
N TYR A 225 7.69 -0.99 13.73
CA TYR A 225 7.74 0.37 14.24
C TYR A 225 9.07 0.64 14.95
N ARG A 226 9.45 -0.17 15.94
CA ARG A 226 10.70 -0.04 16.71
C ARG A 226 11.97 -0.15 15.86
N ARG A 227 11.90 -0.75 14.67
CA ARG A 227 13.00 -0.76 13.68
C ARG A 227 13.06 0.47 12.77
N GLY A 228 12.12 1.42 12.91
CA GLY A 228 12.05 2.61 12.06
C GLY A 228 11.67 2.30 10.61
N GLN A 229 10.91 1.23 10.40
CA GLN A 229 10.55 0.75 9.05
C GLN A 229 9.23 1.33 8.53
N GLY A 230 8.53 2.13 9.34
CA GLY A 230 7.26 2.76 9.02
C GLY A 230 7.39 4.20 8.55
N GLU A 231 6.40 4.67 7.80
CA GLU A 231 6.28 6.07 7.37
C GLU A 231 4.89 6.60 7.72
N LYS A 232 4.80 7.84 8.20
CA LYS A 232 3.53 8.53 8.40
C LYS A 232 2.85 8.80 7.07
N ARG A 233 1.55 8.55 7.01
CA ARG A 233 0.68 8.70 5.84
C ARG A 233 -0.52 9.58 6.17
N CYS A 234 -1.13 10.16 5.14
CA CYS A 234 -2.48 10.72 5.29
C CYS A 234 -3.50 9.58 5.45
N VAL A 235 -4.57 9.83 6.19
CA VAL A 235 -5.71 8.91 6.26
C VAL A 235 -6.86 9.50 5.45
N LEU A 236 -7.34 8.72 4.50
CA LEU A 236 -8.51 9.02 3.69
C LEU A 236 -9.73 8.27 4.24
N SER A 237 -10.91 8.83 4.02
CA SER A 237 -12.19 8.13 4.21
C SER A 237 -12.97 8.12 2.89
N PRO A 238 -13.56 6.98 2.49
CA PRO A 238 -14.40 6.89 1.30
C PRO A 238 -15.58 7.86 1.35
N ARG A 239 -16.02 8.31 0.17
CA ARG A 239 -17.25 9.08 -0.04
C ARG A 239 -18.01 8.50 -1.24
N GLY A 240 -19.25 8.93 -1.45
CA GLY A 240 -20.03 8.55 -2.63
C GLY A 240 -19.31 8.88 -3.95
N THR A 241 -18.47 9.92 -3.95
CA THR A 241 -17.52 10.20 -5.02
C THR A 241 -16.15 10.48 -4.41
N GLY A 242 -15.16 9.66 -4.75
CA GLY A 242 -13.79 9.82 -4.28
C GLY A 242 -13.62 9.67 -2.77
N PHE A 243 -12.80 10.54 -2.20
CA PHE A 243 -12.35 10.42 -0.81
C PHE A 243 -12.41 11.76 -0.07
N ALA A 244 -12.39 11.73 1.26
CA ALA A 244 -12.07 12.88 2.09
C ALA A 244 -10.75 12.65 2.84
N ILE A 245 -10.00 13.72 3.08
CA ILE A 245 -8.89 13.68 4.04
C ILE A 245 -9.49 13.60 5.45
N LYS A 246 -9.39 12.42 6.07
CA LYS A 246 -9.80 12.17 7.46
C LYS A 246 -8.74 12.71 8.43
N ARG A 247 -7.47 12.42 8.16
CA ARG A 247 -6.30 12.88 8.93
C ARG A 247 -5.14 13.30 8.02
N MET A 248 -4.39 14.32 8.43
CA MET A 248 -3.27 14.90 7.69
C MET A 248 -2.11 15.23 8.64
N ASP A 249 -1.49 14.17 9.15
CA ASP A 249 -0.33 14.25 10.05
C ASP A 249 0.98 14.54 9.29
N VAL A 250 1.00 14.22 7.99
CA VAL A 250 2.01 14.65 7.01
C VAL A 250 1.35 15.41 5.87
N PHE A 251 2.11 16.26 5.19
CA PHE A 251 1.60 16.90 3.99
C PHE A 251 1.50 15.89 2.83
N PRO A 252 0.39 15.88 2.08
CA PRO A 252 0.20 14.95 0.99
C PRO A 252 1.10 15.35 -0.19
N THR A 253 2.04 14.48 -0.55
CA THR A 253 2.97 14.69 -1.66
C THR A 253 2.28 14.37 -2.98
N ARG A 254 2.48 15.21 -4.01
CA ARG A 254 1.92 15.05 -5.38
C ARG A 254 0.39 14.93 -5.49
N THR A 255 -0.33 15.03 -4.38
CA THR A 255 -1.75 14.74 -4.32
C THR A 255 -2.56 15.76 -5.10
N PHE A 256 -2.29 17.05 -4.88
CA PHE A 256 -2.97 18.15 -5.53
C PHE A 256 -2.50 18.42 -6.97
N ALA A 257 -1.41 17.79 -7.39
CA ALA A 257 -1.00 17.79 -8.80
C ALA A 257 -1.95 16.93 -9.64
N PHE A 258 -2.33 15.75 -9.12
CA PHE A 258 -3.04 14.74 -9.91
C PHE A 258 -4.52 14.60 -9.58
N VAL A 259 -4.92 14.77 -8.32
CA VAL A 259 -6.30 14.58 -7.89
C VAL A 259 -7.04 15.92 -7.86
N ARG A 260 -8.28 15.90 -8.34
CA ARG A 260 -9.14 17.06 -8.50
C ARG A 260 -10.09 17.21 -7.30
N PRO A 261 -10.58 18.42 -6.99
CA PRO A 261 -11.55 18.67 -5.92
C PRO A 261 -12.81 17.80 -6.00
N GLU A 262 -13.25 17.43 -7.21
CA GLU A 262 -14.39 16.52 -7.42
C GLU A 262 -14.18 15.12 -6.81
N ASN A 263 -12.91 14.71 -6.68
CA ASN A 263 -12.47 13.36 -6.30
C ASN A 263 -11.82 13.32 -4.91
N LEU A 264 -11.51 14.49 -4.33
CA LEU A 264 -10.90 14.61 -3.02
C LEU A 264 -11.49 15.81 -2.28
N HIS A 265 -12.18 15.53 -1.18
CA HIS A 265 -12.62 16.55 -0.26
C HIS A 265 -11.54 16.85 0.78
N VAL A 266 -11.15 18.12 0.88
CA VAL A 266 -10.23 18.62 1.92
C VAL A 266 -11.03 19.45 2.92
N PRO A 267 -11.21 18.99 4.18
CA PRO A 267 -11.85 19.77 5.23
C PRO A 267 -11.22 21.17 5.42
N PRO A 268 -12.01 22.21 5.78
CA PRO A 268 -11.51 23.58 5.95
C PRO A 268 -10.30 23.72 6.87
N ARG A 269 -10.26 22.97 7.97
CA ARG A 269 -9.12 22.93 8.91
C ARG A 269 -7.81 22.49 8.23
N PHE A 270 -7.89 21.61 7.24
CA PHE A 270 -6.72 21.14 6.49
C PHE A 270 -6.39 22.09 5.34
N ILE A 271 -7.38 22.75 4.73
CA ILE A 271 -7.14 23.85 3.78
C ILE A 271 -6.30 24.94 4.45
N ALA A 272 -6.72 25.42 5.63
CA ALA A 272 -5.99 26.45 6.36
C ALA A 272 -4.55 26.02 6.69
N LYS A 273 -4.35 24.77 7.13
CA LYS A 273 -3.02 24.20 7.39
C LYS A 273 -2.16 24.12 6.12
N LEU A 274 -2.74 23.80 4.96
CA LEU A 274 -2.06 23.75 3.67
C LEU A 274 -1.70 25.15 3.16
N GLU A 275 -2.61 26.10 3.25
CA GLU A 275 -2.37 27.50 2.88
C GLU A 275 -1.26 28.12 3.75
N ALA A 276 -1.26 27.86 5.06
CA ALA A 276 -0.18 28.27 5.96
C ALA A 276 1.17 27.63 5.60
N ALA A 277 1.16 26.45 4.96
CA ALA A 277 2.36 25.78 4.44
C ALA A 277 2.72 26.20 2.99
N GLY A 278 2.03 27.19 2.43
CA GLY A 278 2.30 27.77 1.12
C GLY A 278 1.62 27.09 -0.07
N TYR A 279 0.66 26.18 0.16
CA TYR A 279 -0.12 25.58 -0.93
C TYR A 279 -1.15 26.56 -1.47
N GLN A 280 -1.27 26.68 -2.79
CA GLN A 280 -2.28 27.51 -3.46
C GLN A 280 -3.65 26.81 -3.52
N MET A 281 -4.22 26.51 -2.35
CA MET A 281 -5.47 25.74 -2.27
C MET A 281 -6.66 26.41 -2.97
N LYS A 282 -6.72 27.74 -3.01
CA LYS A 282 -7.72 28.48 -3.80
C LYS A 282 -7.69 28.12 -5.29
N GLU A 283 -6.49 28.02 -5.87
CA GLU A 283 -6.32 27.61 -7.28
C GLU A 283 -6.73 26.15 -7.47
N TRP A 284 -6.35 25.28 -6.54
CA TRP A 284 -6.72 23.87 -6.59
C TRP A 284 -8.23 23.66 -6.52
N LEU A 285 -8.92 24.35 -5.60
CA LEU A 285 -10.38 24.34 -5.48
C LEU A 285 -11.07 24.87 -6.75
N ALA A 286 -10.42 25.79 -7.48
CA ALA A 286 -10.84 26.26 -8.80
C ALA A 286 -10.44 25.30 -9.96
N ASN A 287 -10.17 24.02 -9.66
CA ASN A 287 -9.77 22.96 -10.60
C ASN A 287 -8.41 23.17 -11.29
N LYS A 288 -7.50 23.99 -10.74
CA LYS A 288 -6.14 24.14 -11.27
C LYS A 288 -5.15 23.24 -10.50
N PRO A 289 -4.52 22.24 -11.14
CA PRO A 289 -3.56 21.36 -10.48
C PRO A 289 -2.35 22.12 -9.91
N LEU A 290 -1.87 21.71 -8.74
CA LEU A 290 -0.65 22.24 -8.14
C LEU A 290 0.58 21.48 -8.65
N MET A 291 1.00 21.77 -9.89
CA MET A 291 2.05 21.01 -10.59
C MET A 291 3.48 21.39 -10.19
N PHE A 292 3.68 22.63 -9.71
CA PHE A 292 5.02 23.14 -9.41
C PHE A 292 5.30 22.96 -7.92
N GLY A 293 6.35 22.18 -7.61
CA GLY A 293 6.76 21.87 -6.23
C GLY A 293 5.64 21.26 -5.36
N ASP A 294 4.63 20.63 -5.98
CA ASP A 294 3.39 20.13 -5.36
C ASP A 294 2.50 21.19 -4.66
N LYS A 295 2.87 22.47 -4.75
CA LYS A 295 2.25 23.57 -3.97
C LYS A 295 1.65 24.67 -4.83
N TRP A 296 2.15 24.88 -6.05
CA TRP A 296 1.77 26.01 -6.88
C TRP A 296 1.15 25.57 -8.21
N ALA A 297 0.12 26.29 -8.65
CA ALA A 297 -0.55 26.08 -9.93
C ALA A 297 0.28 26.62 -11.11
N THR A 298 1.04 27.68 -10.86
CA THR A 298 1.99 28.29 -11.79
C THR A 298 3.38 28.32 -11.17
N LYS A 299 4.43 28.34 -12.00
CA LYS A 299 5.82 28.46 -11.54
C LYS A 299 5.98 29.80 -10.79
N PRO A 300 6.43 29.81 -9.53
CA PRO A 300 6.73 31.05 -8.83
C PRO A 300 7.86 31.82 -9.49
N GLU A 301 7.79 33.16 -9.46
CA GLU A 301 8.90 34.01 -9.90
C GLU A 301 10.15 33.75 -9.07
N GLY A 302 11.31 33.65 -9.72
CA GLY A 302 12.59 33.35 -9.05
C GLY A 302 12.81 31.88 -8.65
N TRP A 303 11.91 30.97 -9.03
CA TRP A 303 12.13 29.54 -8.84
C TRP A 303 13.15 29.00 -9.85
N ASP A 304 14.33 28.63 -9.38
CA ASP A 304 15.38 27.97 -10.17
C ASP A 304 15.13 26.45 -10.20
N ASP A 305 15.04 25.88 -11.40
CA ASP A 305 14.55 24.52 -11.64
C ASP A 305 15.55 23.44 -11.21
N GLY A 306 16.77 23.82 -10.81
CA GLY A 306 17.82 22.93 -10.28
C GLY A 306 18.11 21.70 -11.17
N GLY A 307 17.75 21.73 -12.45
CA GLY A 307 17.95 20.66 -13.43
C GLY A 307 17.20 19.34 -13.18
N MET A 308 16.25 19.25 -12.24
CA MET A 308 15.61 17.97 -11.86
C MET A 308 14.29 17.66 -12.60
N ILE A 309 13.57 18.67 -13.09
CA ILE A 309 12.25 18.46 -13.71
C ILE A 309 12.36 17.86 -15.12
N ASP A 310 13.47 18.08 -15.83
CA ASP A 310 13.59 17.82 -17.26
C ASP A 310 13.78 16.34 -17.63
N ARG A 311 14.25 15.48 -16.72
CA ARG A 311 14.56 14.07 -17.05
C ARG A 311 13.39 13.09 -16.91
N VAL A 312 12.29 13.48 -16.27
CA VAL A 312 11.15 12.57 -16.04
C VAL A 312 9.82 13.13 -16.55
N TYR A 313 9.68 14.46 -16.66
CA TYR A 313 8.37 15.10 -16.95
C TYR A 313 8.31 15.87 -18.28
N GLY A 314 9.43 16.05 -19.00
CA GLY A 314 9.47 16.77 -20.28
C GLY A 314 8.67 16.13 -21.43
N VAL A 315 8.35 14.82 -21.36
CA VAL A 315 7.64 14.11 -22.44
C VAL A 315 6.11 14.23 -22.33
N ALA A 316 5.57 14.40 -21.11
CA ALA A 316 4.12 14.42 -20.89
C ALA A 316 3.49 15.81 -21.12
N ILE A 317 4.22 16.88 -20.80
CA ILE A 317 3.75 18.27 -20.93
C ILE A 317 3.59 18.63 -22.41
N ASP A 318 4.55 18.19 -23.23
CA ASP A 318 4.61 18.52 -24.65
C ASP A 318 3.51 17.81 -25.46
N ALA A 319 3.11 16.59 -25.07
CA ALA A 319 2.02 15.85 -25.69
C ALA A 319 0.63 16.47 -25.41
N VAL A 320 0.40 16.99 -24.20
CA VAL A 320 -0.88 17.60 -23.81
C VAL A 320 -1.06 18.98 -24.45
N GLN A 321 0.01 19.79 -24.52
CA GLN A 321 -0.05 21.09 -25.21
C GLN A 321 -0.17 20.95 -26.73
N LYS A 322 0.59 20.03 -27.35
CA LYS A 322 0.47 19.76 -28.81
C LYS A 322 -0.89 19.16 -29.19
N GLY A 323 -1.51 18.38 -28.30
CA GLY A 323 -2.86 17.84 -28.49
C GLY A 323 -3.97 18.89 -28.42
N ARG A 324 -3.83 19.92 -27.56
CA ARG A 324 -4.78 21.04 -27.46
C ARG A 324 -4.69 22.00 -28.65
N LEU A 325 -3.48 22.32 -29.10
CA LEU A 325 -3.28 23.22 -30.25
C LEU A 325 -3.81 22.62 -31.56
N LYS A 326 -3.72 21.29 -31.74
CA LYS A 326 -4.28 20.62 -32.93
C LYS A 326 -5.81 20.54 -32.97
N ARG A 327 -6.51 20.69 -31.83
CA ARG A 327 -7.98 20.71 -31.78
C ARG A 327 -8.57 22.12 -31.90
N ALA A 328 -7.77 23.16 -31.66
CA ALA A 328 -8.19 24.55 -31.88
C ALA A 328 -7.98 25.01 -33.34
N ALA A 329 -7.25 24.24 -34.14
CA ALA A 329 -6.93 24.53 -35.54
C ALA A 329 -7.74 23.67 -36.53
N LYS A 330 -8.87 23.10 -36.11
CA LYS A 330 -9.78 22.29 -36.91
C LYS A 330 -11.21 22.74 -36.67
#